data_AF-A0A944BM33-F1
#
_entry.id   AF-A0A944BM33-F1
#
_cell.length_a   1.000
_cell.length_b   1.000
_cell.length_c   1.000
_cell.angle_alpha   90.00
_cell.angle_beta   90.00
_cell.angle_gamma   90.00
#
_symmetry.space_group_name_H-M   'P 1'
#
loop_
_entity.id
_entity.type
_entity.pdbx_description
1 polymer ?
#
loop_
_entity_poly.entity_id
_entity_poly.type
_entity_poly.pdbx_seq_one_letter_code
_entity_poly.pdbx_strand_id
1 'polypeptide(L)'
;MSDTNDNAFEIDFSVCCPDASAPGEPYHAIMKVDADGKTDGTLWGQGTKLMLFDDHIAAQKILEVLGNQGFALRGVTKAHLEELKKLEASERAELFVIIGFTARGDIEAMPLAEHLARVSKAGNPPPVPKKH
;
A
#
# COMPACT_ATOMS: atom_id res chain seq x y z
N MET A 1 -9.27 30.54 16.12
CA MET A 1 -8.05 29.88 15.63
C MET A 1 -8.29 28.40 15.81
N SER A 2 -8.66 27.73 14.73
CA SER A 2 -8.94 26.30 14.73
C SER A 2 -7.97 25.70 13.73
N ASP A 3 -6.81 25.30 14.23
CA ASP A 3 -5.80 24.59 13.46
C ASP A 3 -6.31 23.16 13.21
N THR A 4 -7.07 22.99 12.14
CA THR A 4 -7.33 21.67 11.59
C THR A 4 -6.06 21.21 10.91
N ASN A 5 -5.24 20.43 11.61
CA ASN A 5 -4.14 19.67 11.02
C ASN A 5 -4.72 18.52 10.17
N ASP A 6 -5.38 18.88 9.07
CA ASP A 6 -5.73 17.97 7.98
C ASP A 6 -4.50 17.82 7.08
N ASN A 7 -3.54 16.98 7.49
CA ASN A 7 -2.52 16.45 6.58
C ASN A 7 -3.08 15.26 5.79
N ALA A 8 -4.33 15.39 5.31
CA ALA A 8 -4.89 14.49 4.31
C ALA A 8 -4.64 15.15 2.94
N PHE A 9 -3.60 14.69 2.24
CA PHE A 9 -3.39 15.09 0.85
C PHE A 9 -4.44 14.39 -0.02
N GLU A 10 -5.45 15.14 -0.45
CA GLU A 10 -6.38 14.68 -1.48
C GLU A 10 -5.67 14.72 -2.84
N ILE A 11 -5.45 13.55 -3.40
CA ILE A 11 -5.00 13.37 -4.78
C ILE A 11 -6.22 12.86 -5.54
N ASP A 12 -6.66 13.58 -6.57
CA ASP A 12 -7.79 13.17 -7.40
C ASP A 12 -7.37 11.95 -8.24
N PHE A 13 -7.74 10.75 -7.78
CA PHE A 13 -7.51 9.49 -8.49
C PHE A 13 -8.71 9.06 -9.36
N SER A 14 -9.58 9.97 -9.81
CA SER A 14 -10.80 9.65 -10.58
C SER A 14 -10.60 8.75 -11.82
N VAL A 15 -9.35 8.50 -12.25
CA VAL A 15 -9.00 7.64 -13.38
C VAL A 15 -8.68 6.18 -12.97
N CYS A 16 -8.39 5.88 -11.70
CA CYS A 16 -7.96 4.52 -11.31
C CYS A 16 -8.21 4.13 -9.85
N CYS A 17 -9.32 4.53 -9.23
CA CYS A 17 -9.66 4.08 -7.87
C CYS A 17 -10.09 2.60 -7.86
N PRO A 18 -9.38 1.70 -7.17
CA PRO A 18 -9.80 0.30 -7.05
C PRO A 18 -11.05 0.19 -6.18
N ASP A 19 -12.08 -0.47 -6.69
CA ASP A 19 -13.24 -0.83 -5.88
C ASP A 19 -12.93 -2.04 -4.96
N ALA A 20 -13.93 -2.47 -4.18
CA ALA A 20 -13.77 -3.60 -3.27
C ALA A 20 -13.48 -4.95 -3.97
N SER A 21 -13.65 -5.04 -5.30
CA SER A 21 -13.38 -6.23 -6.10
C SER A 21 -12.00 -6.23 -6.76
N ALA A 22 -11.26 -5.12 -6.66
CA ALA A 22 -9.96 -4.99 -7.30
C ALA A 22 -8.97 -6.06 -6.79
N PRO A 23 -8.26 -6.77 -7.68
CA PRO A 23 -7.30 -7.78 -7.28
C PRO A 23 -6.12 -7.13 -6.54
N GLY A 24 -5.73 -7.69 -5.40
CA GLY A 24 -4.59 -7.25 -4.58
C GLY A 24 -3.24 -7.74 -5.08
N GLU A 25 -3.07 -7.82 -6.40
CA GLU A 25 -1.86 -8.32 -7.03
C GLU A 25 -1.19 -7.18 -7.83
N PRO A 26 0.03 -6.73 -7.45
CA PRO A 26 0.94 -7.36 -6.49
C PRO A 26 0.84 -6.85 -5.04
N TYR A 27 0.05 -5.81 -4.75
CA TYR A 27 -0.01 -5.20 -3.42
C TYR A 27 -1.44 -4.95 -2.98
N HIS A 28 -1.60 -4.78 -1.66
CA HIS A 28 -2.78 -4.22 -1.02
C HIS A 28 -2.44 -2.84 -0.46
N ALA A 29 -3.45 -1.99 -0.29
CA ALA A 29 -3.32 -0.73 0.41
C ALA A 29 -4.55 -0.50 1.29
N ILE A 30 -4.34 0.19 2.40
CA ILE A 30 -5.45 0.71 3.21
C ILE A 30 -5.82 2.06 2.59
N MET A 31 -7.04 2.17 2.09
CA MET A 31 -7.51 3.37 1.40
C MET A 31 -8.66 4.02 2.16
N LYS A 32 -8.72 5.35 2.10
CA LYS A 32 -9.86 6.10 2.64
C LYS A 32 -11.11 5.75 1.83
N VAL A 33 -12.23 5.59 2.52
CA VAL A 33 -13.53 5.33 1.91
C VAL A 33 -14.60 6.27 2.45
N ASP A 34 -15.54 6.63 1.60
CA ASP A 34 -16.75 7.36 1.98
C ASP A 34 -17.80 6.44 2.64
N ALA A 35 -18.96 7.02 2.97
CA ALA A 35 -20.08 6.31 3.58
C ALA A 35 -20.66 5.19 2.69
N ASP A 36 -20.44 5.26 1.36
CA ASP A 36 -20.87 4.26 0.38
C ASP A 36 -19.78 3.20 0.13
N GLY A 37 -18.62 3.30 0.81
CA GLY A 37 -17.49 2.40 0.66
C GLY A 37 -16.63 2.67 -0.58
N LYS A 38 -16.84 3.80 -1.26
CA LYS A 38 -16.03 4.21 -2.42
C LYS A 38 -14.76 4.89 -1.94
N THR A 39 -13.66 4.60 -2.61
CA THR A 39 -12.37 5.23 -2.35
C THR A 39 -12.12 6.36 -3.35
N ASP A 40 -11.57 7.46 -2.87
CA ASP A 40 -11.03 8.57 -3.67
C ASP A 40 -9.59 8.30 -4.13
N GLY A 41 -9.05 7.11 -3.80
CA GLY A 41 -7.68 6.68 -4.07
C GLY A 41 -6.67 7.16 -3.04
N THR A 42 -7.10 7.86 -1.98
CA THR A 42 -6.21 8.28 -0.89
C THR A 42 -5.75 7.07 -0.10
N LEU A 43 -4.44 6.82 -0.10
CA LEU A 43 -3.81 5.76 0.69
C LEU A 43 -3.52 6.24 2.11
N TRP A 44 -3.63 5.32 3.05
CA TRP A 44 -3.08 5.47 4.37
C TRP A 44 -1.55 5.52 4.30
N GLY A 45 -0.97 6.37 5.14
CA GLY A 45 0.45 6.65 5.15
C GLY A 45 0.91 7.30 6.45
N GLN A 46 2.22 7.52 6.56
CA GLN A 46 2.84 8.23 7.67
C GLN A 46 3.68 9.39 7.12
N GLY A 47 3.21 10.62 7.32
CA GLY A 47 3.83 11.81 6.71
C GLY A 47 3.69 11.79 5.19
N THR A 48 4.80 11.94 4.46
CA THR A 48 4.86 11.84 2.99
C THR A 48 4.87 10.40 2.47
N LYS A 49 4.92 9.40 3.35
CA LYS A 49 5.10 8.00 2.99
C LYS A 49 3.77 7.29 2.83
N LEU A 50 3.47 6.82 1.63
CA LEU A 50 2.31 5.99 1.34
C LEU A 50 2.69 4.51 1.54
N MET A 51 1.83 3.76 2.21
CA MET A 51 2.12 2.38 2.62
C MET A 51 1.37 1.38 1.75
N LEU A 52 2.12 0.47 1.14
CA LEU A 52 1.67 -0.70 0.40
C LEU A 52 1.99 -1.95 1.20
N PHE A 53 1.23 -3.03 0.97
CA PHE A 53 1.38 -4.29 1.68
C PHE A 53 1.51 -5.42 0.67
N ASP A 54 2.54 -6.25 0.79
CA ASP A 54 2.67 -7.48 0.02
C ASP A 54 1.75 -8.60 0.56
N ASP A 55 1.50 -8.60 1.88
CA ASP A 55 0.66 -9.55 2.58
C ASP A 55 -0.67 -8.92 3.04
N HIS A 56 -1.77 -9.52 2.59
CA HIS A 56 -3.13 -9.16 3.02
C HIS A 56 -3.31 -9.28 4.53
N ILE A 57 -2.70 -10.27 5.19
CA ILE A 57 -2.85 -10.48 6.64
C ILE A 57 -2.18 -9.33 7.41
N ALA A 58 -0.99 -8.90 6.99
CA ALA A 58 -0.31 -7.74 7.57
C ALA A 58 -1.17 -6.47 7.42
N ALA A 59 -1.74 -6.25 6.23
CA ALA A 59 -2.61 -5.11 5.96
C ALA A 59 -3.87 -5.12 6.83
N GLN A 60 -4.50 -6.28 6.99
CA GLN A 60 -5.69 -6.44 7.83
C GLN A 60 -5.41 -6.11 9.30
N LYS A 61 -4.27 -6.54 9.84
CA LYS A 61 -3.86 -6.23 11.23
C LYS A 61 -3.68 -4.73 11.46
N ILE A 62 -3.08 -4.01 10.51
CA ILE A 62 -2.97 -2.55 10.59
C ILE A 62 -4.36 -1.91 10.55
N LEU A 63 -5.23 -2.36 9.65
CA LEU A 63 -6.59 -1.83 9.55
C LEU A 63 -7.37 -2.01 10.86
N GLU A 64 -7.24 -3.15 11.52
CA GLU A 64 -7.83 -3.41 12.84
C GLU A 64 -7.32 -2.42 13.90
N VAL A 65 -6.03 -2.09 13.91
CA VAL A 65 -5.42 -1.10 14.81
C VAL A 65 -5.93 0.32 14.52
N LEU A 66 -6.15 0.66 13.25
CA LEU A 66 -6.71 1.95 12.83
C LEU A 66 -8.20 2.10 13.20
N GLY A 67 -8.90 1.01 13.53
CA GLY A 67 -10.26 1.06 14.06
C GLY A 67 -11.33 1.51 13.05
N ASN A 68 -11.14 1.23 11.75
CA ASN A 68 -12.12 1.50 10.68
C ASN A 68 -12.60 2.98 10.60
N GLN A 69 -11.69 3.94 10.81
CA GLN A 69 -11.98 5.39 10.73
C GLN A 69 -12.22 5.91 9.29
N GLY A 70 -13.12 5.27 8.55
CA GLY A 70 -13.31 5.56 7.12
C GLY A 70 -12.15 5.05 6.26
N PHE A 71 -11.53 3.95 6.67
CA PHE A 71 -10.51 3.24 5.89
C PHE A 71 -10.96 1.82 5.59
N ALA A 72 -10.56 1.31 4.43
CA ALA A 72 -10.79 -0.07 4.05
C ALA A 72 -9.61 -0.64 3.26
N LEU A 73 -9.43 -1.94 3.35
CA LEU A 73 -8.43 -2.65 2.57
C LEU A 73 -8.88 -2.73 1.10
N ARG A 74 -7.97 -2.39 0.18
CA ARG A 74 -8.20 -2.44 -1.27
C ARG A 74 -7.00 -3.07 -1.97
N GLY A 75 -7.29 -3.82 -3.03
CA GLY A 75 -6.25 -4.31 -3.93
C GLY A 75 -5.66 -3.16 -4.76
N VAL A 76 -4.33 -3.16 -4.91
CA VAL A 76 -3.63 -2.19 -5.75
C VAL A 76 -3.38 -2.84 -7.10
N THR A 77 -4.20 -2.45 -8.08
CA THR A 77 -4.03 -2.91 -9.45
C THR A 77 -2.72 -2.38 -10.04
N LYS A 78 -2.21 -3.04 -11.07
CA LYS A 78 -1.04 -2.58 -11.82
C LYS A 78 -1.21 -1.15 -12.33
N ALA A 79 -2.38 -0.79 -12.86
CA ALA A 79 -2.65 0.55 -13.37
C ALA A 79 -2.59 1.61 -12.25
N HIS A 80 -3.19 1.30 -11.10
CA HIS A 80 -3.12 2.17 -9.93
C HIS A 80 -1.68 2.33 -9.42
N LEU A 81 -0.90 1.25 -9.38
CA LEU A 81 0.50 1.28 -8.99
C LEU A 81 1.36 2.17 -9.91
N GLU A 82 1.11 2.17 -11.21
CA GLU A 82 1.82 3.04 -12.15
C GLU A 82 1.49 4.53 -11.92
N GLU A 83 0.26 4.88 -11.55
CA GLU A 83 -0.08 6.24 -11.16
C GLU A 83 0.59 6.65 -9.84
N LEU A 84 0.63 5.74 -8.85
CA LEU A 84 1.34 5.99 -7.59
C LEU A 84 2.82 6.28 -7.83
N LYS A 85 3.49 5.53 -8.72
CA LYS A 85 4.91 5.76 -9.06
C LYS A 85 5.16 7.13 -9.68
N LYS A 86 4.20 7.70 -10.42
CA LYS A 86 4.33 9.07 -10.96
C LYS A 86 4.31 10.11 -9.84
N LEU A 87 3.55 9.87 -8.77
CA LEU A 87 3.55 10.74 -7.59
C LEU A 87 4.90 10.70 -6.87
N GLU A 88 5.46 9.50 -6.74
CA GLU A 88 6.82 9.31 -6.21
C GLU A 88 7.85 10.07 -7.05
N ALA A 89 7.78 9.95 -8.37
CA ALA A 89 8.66 10.69 -9.28
C ALA A 89 8.49 12.22 -9.21
N SER A 90 7.35 12.71 -8.72
CA SER A 90 7.09 14.14 -8.52
C SER A 90 7.50 14.66 -7.14
N GLU A 91 8.16 13.83 -6.32
CA GLU A 91 8.59 14.14 -4.94
C GLU A 91 7.44 14.58 -4.00
N ARG A 92 6.19 14.31 -4.39
CA ARG A 92 5.00 14.62 -3.59
C ARG A 92 4.71 13.59 -2.51
N ALA A 93 5.17 12.36 -2.72
CA ALA A 93 5.00 11.24 -1.82
C ALA A 93 6.16 10.26 -2.00
N GLU A 94 6.40 9.41 -1.00
CA GLU A 94 7.35 8.30 -1.10
C GLU A 94 6.57 6.99 -0.95
N LEU A 95 6.85 5.99 -1.80
CA LEU A 95 6.17 4.70 -1.74
C LEU A 95 6.98 3.70 -0.92
N PHE A 96 6.34 3.16 0.11
CA PHE A 96 6.93 2.13 0.95
C PHE A 96 6.09 0.86 0.91
N VAL A 97 6.76 -0.29 0.93
CA VAL A 97 6.13 -1.61 1.10
C VAL A 97 6.43 -2.08 2.51
N ILE A 98 5.38 -2.37 3.26
CA ILE A 98 5.45 -3.03 4.56
C ILE A 98 5.73 -4.50 4.30
N ILE A 99 6.85 -4.99 4.83
CA ILE A 99 7.35 -6.36 4.64
C ILE A 99 7.19 -7.22 5.90
N GLY A 100 6.74 -6.62 7.01
CA GLY A 100 6.51 -7.35 8.26
C GLY A 100 6.43 -6.47 9.48
N PHE A 101 6.54 -7.11 10.64
CA PHE A 101 6.56 -6.48 11.95
C PHE A 101 7.78 -6.98 12.72
N THR A 102 8.44 -6.09 13.46
CA THR A 102 9.52 -6.47 14.37
C THR A 102 8.94 -7.32 15.51
N ALA A 103 9.81 -8.01 16.26
CA ALA A 103 9.42 -8.73 17.48
C ALA A 103 8.80 -7.82 18.57
N ARG A 104 8.96 -6.50 18.45
CA ARG A 104 8.37 -5.49 19.34
C ARG A 104 7.04 -4.94 18.84
N GLY A 105 6.60 -5.35 17.65
CA GLY A 105 5.37 -4.88 17.00
C GLY A 105 5.55 -3.62 16.16
N ASP A 106 6.79 -3.15 15.95
CA ASP A 106 7.04 -2.02 15.05
C ASP A 106 6.88 -2.45 13.59
N ILE A 107 6.44 -1.53 12.74
CA ILE A 107 6.28 -1.80 11.30
C ILE A 107 7.64 -1.83 10.63
N GLU A 108 7.95 -2.91 9.91
CA GLU A 108 9.08 -2.99 9.00
C GLU A 108 8.63 -2.62 7.58
N ALA A 109 9.19 -1.56 7.04
CA ALA A 109 8.87 -1.07 5.69
C ALA A 109 10.15 -0.73 4.92
N MET A 110 10.09 -0.89 3.60
CA MET A 110 11.19 -0.52 2.69
C MET A 110 10.67 0.23 1.46
N PRO A 111 11.51 1.05 0.80
CA PRO A 111 11.12 1.74 -0.42
C PRO A 111 10.64 0.77 -1.51
N LEU A 112 9.59 1.13 -2.24
CA LEU A 112 9.01 0.30 -3.30
C LEU A 112 10.05 -0.12 -4.34
N ALA A 113 10.94 0.80 -4.75
CA ALA A 113 12.01 0.51 -5.70
C ALA A 113 12.97 -0.57 -5.20
N GLU A 114 13.31 -0.54 -3.91
CA GLU A 114 14.17 -1.55 -3.28
C GLU A 114 13.46 -2.90 -3.18
N HIS A 115 12.18 -2.90 -2.77
CA HIS A 115 11.35 -4.09 -2.72
C HIS A 115 11.26 -4.78 -4.09
N LEU A 116 10.95 -4.02 -5.15
CA LEU A 116 10.88 -4.52 -6.52
C LEU A 116 12.23 -5.08 -6.99
N ALA A 117 13.34 -4.42 -6.68
CA ALA A 117 14.67 -4.91 -7.01
C ALA A 117 15.00 -6.22 -6.27
N ARG A 118 14.56 -6.37 -5.02
CA ARG A 118 14.73 -7.60 -4.23
C ARG A 118 13.91 -8.76 -4.79
N VAL A 119 12.62 -8.53 -5.09
CA VAL A 119 11.73 -9.55 -5.69
C VAL A 119 12.25 -9.97 -7.07
N SER A 120 12.74 -9.01 -7.88
CA SER A 120 13.35 -9.31 -9.18
C SER A 120 14.64 -10.12 -9.07
N LYS A 121 15.45 -9.91 -8.02
CA LYS A 121 16.67 -10.68 -7.76
C LYS A 121 16.41 -12.06 -7.15
N ALA A 122 15.27 -12.25 -6.48
CA ALA A 122 14.82 -13.54 -5.98
C ALA A 122 14.30 -14.48 -7.10
N GLY A 123 14.49 -14.11 -8.37
CA GLY A 123 14.07 -14.87 -9.55
C GLY A 123 14.46 -16.34 -9.48
N ASN A 124 13.42 -17.18 -9.43
CA ASN A 124 13.36 -18.64 -9.43
C ASN A 124 14.36 -19.37 -8.50
N PRO A 125 13.89 -20.06 -7.43
CA PRO A 125 14.74 -21.04 -6.77
C PRO A 125 15.26 -22.04 -7.82
N PRO A 126 16.54 -22.47 -7.75
CA PRO A 126 17.05 -23.48 -8.67
C PRO A 126 16.15 -24.72 -8.60
N PRO A 127 15.81 -25.35 -9.73
CA PRO A 127 14.94 -26.52 -9.73
C PRO A 127 15.52 -27.58 -8.80
N VAL A 128 14.73 -27.99 -7.81
CA VAL A 128 15.12 -29.02 -6.84
C VAL A 128 15.51 -30.28 -7.63
N PRO A 129 16.68 -30.89 -7.39
CA PRO A 129 17.07 -32.13 -8.07
C PRO A 129 15.98 -33.18 -7.85
N LYS A 130 15.42 -33.73 -8.93
CA LYS A 130 14.53 -34.89 -8.85
C LYS A 130 15.31 -36.02 -8.18
N LYS A 131 14.85 -36.46 -7.00
CA LYS A 131 15.37 -37.68 -6.37
C LYS A 131 15.12 -38.84 -7.35
N HIS A 132 16.21 -39.44 -7.84
CA HIS A 132 16.21 -40.73 -8.53
C HIS A 132 15.98 -41.87 -7.52
#